data_AF-A0A2K5UC28-F1
#
_entry.id   AF-A0A2K5UC28-F1
#
_cell.length_a   1.000
_cell.length_b   1.000
_cell.length_c   1.000
_cell.angle_alpha   90.00
_cell.angle_beta   90.00
_cell.angle_gamma   90.00
#
_symmetry.space_group_name_H-M   'P 1'
#
loop_
_entity.id
_entity.type
_entity.pdbx_description
1 polymer ?
#
loop_
_entity_poly.entity_id
_entity_poly.type
_entity_poly.pdbx_seq_one_letter_code
_entity_poly.pdbx_strand_id
1 'polypeptide(L)'
;MFVPCGESAPDLAGFTLLMPVVSVGNVGQLAMDLIISTLSMSKIVYFYTDCLVPMVGNNPYATAEGNSTELSINAEVYSLPSRKLVALQLRSIFIKYKSKPFCEKLLSWVKSSGHARVIVLSSSHSYQRNDLQLHSTPFRYLLTPSMQRSVQNKIKSLNWQEMEKSRCIPEIDDSEFCIRIPGGGITKTLYDESCSKEIQMVVLLKFVSEGDNIPDALGLKIKHHVYSPHPPKKILISSVS
;
A
#
# COMPACT_ATOMS: atom_id res chain seq x y z
N MET A 1 11.95 4.68 -14.45
CA MET A 1 12.85 3.60 -14.86
C MET A 1 13.16 2.77 -13.63
N PHE A 2 13.13 1.45 -13.73
CA PHE A 2 13.43 0.56 -12.62
C PHE A 2 14.89 0.18 -12.71
N VAL A 3 15.68 0.53 -11.71
CA VAL A 3 17.12 0.30 -11.72
C VAL A 3 17.41 -0.81 -10.72
N PRO A 4 17.81 -2.02 -11.17
CA PRO A 4 18.16 -3.10 -10.25
C PRO A 4 19.38 -2.71 -9.42
N CYS A 5 19.41 -3.16 -8.16
CA CYS A 5 20.56 -2.96 -7.27
C CYS A 5 21.72 -3.89 -7.62
N GLY A 6 21.44 -5.03 -8.25
CA GLY A 6 22.43 -5.99 -8.74
C GLY A 6 22.57 -5.98 -10.26
N GLU A 7 23.43 -6.86 -10.78
CA GLU A 7 23.75 -6.93 -12.22
C GLU A 7 22.59 -7.42 -13.10
N SER A 8 21.61 -8.11 -12.53
CA SER A 8 20.44 -8.66 -13.24
C SER A 8 19.12 -8.16 -12.67
N ALA A 9 18.11 -8.07 -13.54
CA ALA A 9 16.75 -7.73 -13.12
C ALA A 9 16.14 -8.91 -12.32
N PRO A 10 15.54 -8.65 -11.16
CA PRO A 10 14.93 -9.72 -10.36
C PRO A 10 13.68 -10.26 -11.07
N ASP A 11 13.52 -11.59 -11.06
CA ASP A 11 12.27 -12.23 -11.48
C ASP A 11 11.21 -12.08 -10.38
N LEU A 12 10.19 -11.26 -10.66
CA LEU A 12 9.08 -10.98 -9.76
C LEU A 12 7.78 -11.68 -10.18
N ALA A 13 7.86 -12.60 -11.16
CA ALA A 13 6.70 -13.30 -11.66
C ALA A 13 6.01 -14.11 -10.55
N GLY A 14 4.71 -13.88 -10.39
CA GLY A 14 3.91 -14.55 -9.38
C GLY A 14 4.07 -14.01 -7.95
N PHE A 15 4.87 -12.95 -7.74
CA PHE A 15 4.98 -12.32 -6.42
C PHE A 15 3.75 -11.47 -6.10
N THR A 16 3.47 -11.29 -4.80
CA THR A 16 2.52 -10.30 -4.30
C THR A 16 3.24 -8.99 -4.02
N LEU A 17 2.80 -7.91 -4.66
CA LEU A 17 3.31 -6.57 -4.41
C LEU A 17 2.51 -5.91 -3.28
N LEU A 18 3.21 -5.48 -2.25
CA LEU A 18 2.73 -4.57 -1.23
C LEU A 18 3.08 -3.14 -1.62
N MET A 19 2.10 -2.25 -1.60
CA MET A 19 2.27 -0.88 -2.09
C MET A 19 1.65 0.12 -1.12
N PRO A 20 2.44 1.06 -0.54
CA PRO A 20 1.90 2.14 0.25
C PRO A 20 1.39 3.24 -0.67
N VAL A 21 0.41 4.00 -0.18
CA VAL A 21 0.05 5.29 -0.76
C VAL A 21 0.40 6.40 0.22
N VAL A 22 1.06 7.45 -0.28
CA VAL A 22 1.23 8.70 0.46
C VAL A 22 -0.15 9.32 0.67
N SER A 23 -0.68 9.18 1.88
CA SER A 23 -2.04 9.50 2.31
C SER A 23 -2.02 10.00 3.76
N VAL A 24 -3.14 10.53 4.25
CA VAL A 24 -3.23 11.13 5.60
C VAL A 24 -2.58 10.27 6.68
N GLY A 25 -1.80 10.89 7.56
CA GLY A 25 -1.12 10.20 8.66
C GLY A 25 0.00 9.25 8.23
N ASN A 26 0.37 9.21 6.94
CA ASN A 26 1.41 8.35 6.37
C ASN A 26 1.28 6.86 6.74
N VAL A 27 0.04 6.42 7.04
CA VAL A 27 -0.24 5.11 7.63
C VAL A 27 0.28 3.97 6.75
N GLY A 28 0.08 4.08 5.43
CA GLY A 28 0.57 3.09 4.47
C GLY A 28 2.09 2.99 4.46
N GLN A 29 2.80 4.13 4.53
CA GLN A 29 4.26 4.19 4.53
C GLN A 29 4.85 3.64 5.84
N LEU A 30 4.27 4.02 6.99
CA LEU A 30 4.66 3.50 8.30
C LEU A 30 4.42 1.99 8.40
N ALA A 31 3.29 1.50 7.87
CA ALA A 31 3.01 0.07 7.82
C ALA A 31 4.05 -0.66 6.97
N MET A 32 4.50 -0.04 5.90
CA MET A 32 5.52 -0.59 5.02
C MET A 32 6.90 -0.62 5.67
N ASP A 33 7.32 0.45 6.35
CA ASP A 33 8.58 0.46 7.11
C ASP A 33 8.59 -0.68 8.13
N LEU A 34 7.48 -0.88 8.84
CA LEU A 34 7.35 -1.94 9.81
C LEU A 34 7.38 -3.35 9.16
N ILE A 35 6.76 -3.53 8.00
CA ILE A 35 6.80 -4.80 7.24
C ILE A 35 8.23 -5.11 6.78
N ILE A 36 8.89 -4.14 6.14
CA ILE A 36 10.25 -4.30 5.61
C ILE A 36 11.23 -4.60 6.75
N SER A 37 11.18 -3.82 7.84
CA SER A 37 12.03 -4.01 9.01
C SER A 37 11.77 -5.36 9.69
N THR A 38 10.51 -5.71 9.97
CA THR A 38 10.17 -6.96 10.69
C THR A 38 10.52 -8.22 9.89
N LEU A 39 10.38 -8.17 8.57
CA LEU A 39 10.66 -9.30 7.69
C LEU A 39 12.10 -9.30 7.17
N SER A 40 12.91 -8.29 7.55
CA SER A 40 14.28 -8.10 7.08
C SER A 40 14.40 -8.21 5.55
N MET A 41 13.51 -7.53 4.83
CA MET A 41 13.45 -7.60 3.37
C MET A 41 14.67 -6.94 2.74
N SER A 42 15.16 -7.49 1.64
CA SER A 42 16.35 -6.98 0.94
C SER A 42 15.95 -6.03 -0.19
N LYS A 43 16.62 -4.87 -0.28
CA LYS A 43 16.43 -3.91 -1.37
C LYS A 43 16.90 -4.52 -2.69
N ILE A 44 16.08 -4.44 -3.73
CA ILE A 44 16.35 -5.04 -5.04
C ILE A 44 16.30 -4.05 -6.21
N VAL A 45 15.51 -2.98 -6.09
CA VAL A 45 15.30 -2.04 -7.20
C VAL A 45 15.10 -0.62 -6.66
N TYR A 46 15.70 0.35 -7.33
CA TYR A 46 15.40 1.77 -7.19
C TYR A 46 14.36 2.20 -8.22
N PHE A 47 13.31 2.89 -7.77
CA PHE A 47 12.30 3.44 -8.67
C PHE A 47 12.72 4.85 -9.09
N TYR A 48 13.45 4.94 -10.20
CA TYR A 48 13.89 6.23 -10.74
C TYR A 48 12.74 6.95 -11.44
N THR A 49 12.35 8.11 -10.91
CA THR A 49 11.22 8.89 -11.44
C THR A 49 11.38 10.38 -11.19
N ASP A 50 10.90 11.17 -12.13
CA ASP A 50 10.77 12.63 -12.07
C ASP A 50 9.43 13.07 -11.43
N CYS A 51 8.65 12.13 -10.90
CA CYS A 51 7.32 12.39 -10.36
C CYS A 51 7.32 12.64 -8.84
N LEU A 52 8.43 12.38 -8.18
CA LEU A 52 8.59 12.38 -6.74
C LEU A 52 9.65 13.41 -6.35
N VAL A 53 9.46 14.10 -5.22
CA VAL A 53 10.47 15.02 -4.71
C VAL A 53 11.78 14.25 -4.45
N PRO A 54 12.94 14.72 -4.96
CA PRO A 54 14.21 14.06 -4.70
C PRO A 54 14.54 14.06 -3.21
N MET A 55 15.00 12.93 -2.70
CA MET A 55 15.53 12.80 -1.34
C MET A 55 16.62 11.75 -1.31
N VAL A 56 17.54 11.94 -0.38
CA VAL A 56 18.57 10.99 -0.01
C VAL A 56 18.72 11.00 1.50
N GLY A 57 18.90 9.83 2.10
CA GLY A 57 19.13 9.68 3.52
C GLY A 57 19.92 8.41 3.84
N ASN A 58 20.22 8.24 5.11
CA ASN A 58 20.76 7.00 5.65
C ASN A 58 19.75 5.84 5.52
N ASN A 59 20.25 4.61 5.44
CA ASN A 59 19.41 3.41 5.44
C ASN A 59 18.62 3.29 6.76
N PRO A 60 17.28 3.45 6.75
CA PRO A 60 16.48 3.39 7.98
C PRO A 60 16.31 1.97 8.52
N TYR A 61 16.74 0.95 7.76
CA TYR A 61 16.68 -0.45 8.14
C TYR A 61 18.06 -1.03 8.47
N ALA A 62 19.07 -0.16 8.63
CA ALA A 62 20.41 -0.60 8.98
C ALA A 62 20.39 -1.32 10.33
N THR A 63 20.95 -2.52 10.35
CA THR A 63 21.04 -3.39 11.54
C THR A 63 22.46 -3.92 11.75
N ALA A 64 23.35 -3.68 10.79
CA ALA A 64 24.75 -4.06 10.83
C ALA A 64 25.60 -2.97 10.14
N GLU A 65 26.90 -2.92 10.43
CA GLU A 65 27.81 -1.96 9.80
C GLU A 65 27.86 -2.09 8.27
N GLY A 66 27.69 -3.31 7.75
CA GLY A 66 27.74 -3.56 6.31
C GLY A 66 26.61 -2.91 5.51
N ASN A 67 25.46 -2.61 6.12
CA ASN A 67 24.31 -1.98 5.45
C ASN A 67 24.03 -0.55 5.93
N SER A 68 24.83 -0.01 6.86
CA SER A 68 24.66 1.36 7.36
C SER A 68 25.14 2.42 6.37
N THR A 69 26.00 2.04 5.41
CA THR A 69 26.51 2.91 4.34
C THR A 69 25.57 2.97 3.14
N GLU A 70 24.58 2.08 3.07
CA GLU A 70 23.58 2.14 2.01
C GLU A 70 22.74 3.41 2.11
N LEU A 71 22.55 4.08 0.98
CA LEU A 71 21.66 5.22 0.89
C LEU A 71 20.23 4.76 0.69
N SER A 72 19.31 5.51 1.29
CA SER A 72 17.89 5.44 1.02
C SER A 72 17.42 6.61 0.16
N ILE A 73 16.61 6.31 -0.85
CA ILE A 73 16.02 7.32 -1.75
C ILE A 73 14.49 7.35 -1.66
N ASN A 74 13.88 8.22 -2.47
CA ASN A 74 12.45 8.51 -2.47
C ASN A 74 11.52 7.32 -2.74
N ALA A 75 11.94 6.37 -3.58
CA ALA A 75 11.14 5.21 -3.94
C ALA A 75 12.02 3.97 -4.19
N GLU A 76 11.79 2.94 -3.38
CA GLU A 76 12.65 1.76 -3.28
C GLU A 76 11.80 0.49 -3.23
N VAL A 77 12.29 -0.59 -3.81
CA VAL A 77 11.59 -1.88 -3.83
C VAL A 77 12.42 -2.91 -3.09
N TYR A 78 11.77 -3.61 -2.18
CA TYR A 78 12.34 -4.66 -1.35
C TYR A 78 11.68 -6.00 -1.69
N SER A 79 12.40 -7.10 -1.53
CA SER A 79 11.88 -8.44 -1.77
C SER A 79 12.10 -9.37 -0.59
N LEU A 80 11.20 -10.35 -0.50
CA LEU A 80 11.32 -11.52 0.36
C LEU A 80 10.95 -12.76 -0.46
N PRO A 81 11.93 -13.36 -1.18
CA PRO A 81 11.68 -14.49 -2.07
C PRO A 81 11.03 -15.69 -1.37
N SER A 82 11.42 -15.95 -0.11
CA SER A 82 10.88 -17.07 0.70
C SER A 82 9.36 -17.04 0.88
N ARG A 83 8.71 -15.88 0.69
CA ARG A 83 7.24 -15.71 0.77
C ARG A 83 6.63 -15.19 -0.52
N LYS A 84 7.40 -15.07 -1.59
CA LYS A 84 7.00 -14.41 -2.85
C LYS A 84 6.38 -13.02 -2.60
N LEU A 85 7.01 -12.22 -1.73
CA LEU A 85 6.56 -10.86 -1.40
C LEU A 85 7.53 -9.82 -1.96
N VAL A 86 6.96 -8.76 -2.52
CA VAL A 86 7.66 -7.54 -2.91
C VAL A 86 7.02 -6.38 -2.17
N ALA A 87 7.81 -5.43 -1.69
CA ALA A 87 7.35 -4.24 -0.99
C ALA A 87 7.92 -3.01 -1.70
N LEU A 88 7.03 -2.16 -2.24
CA LEU A 88 7.42 -0.81 -2.64
C LEU A 88 7.43 0.06 -1.38
N GLN A 89 8.43 0.91 -1.19
CA GLN A 89 8.43 1.95 -0.18
C GLN A 89 8.53 3.32 -0.84
N LEU A 90 7.66 4.24 -0.43
CA LEU A 90 7.65 5.63 -0.86
C LEU A 90 7.97 6.52 0.33
N ARG A 91 8.92 7.44 0.18
CA ARG A 91 9.35 8.34 1.26
C ARG A 91 9.20 9.82 0.95
N SER A 92 8.86 10.15 -0.29
CA SER A 92 8.63 11.53 -0.71
C SER A 92 7.21 11.74 -1.23
N ILE A 93 6.78 12.99 -1.22
CA ILE A 93 5.54 13.42 -1.86
C ILE A 93 5.68 13.51 -3.39
N PHE A 94 4.53 13.58 -4.07
CA PHE A 94 4.46 13.82 -5.51
C PHE A 94 4.79 15.27 -5.85
N ILE A 95 5.55 15.47 -6.92
CA ILE A 95 5.67 16.77 -7.57
C ILE A 95 4.30 17.14 -8.15
N LYS A 96 3.95 18.43 -8.11
CA LYS A 96 2.65 18.94 -8.58
C LYS A 96 2.34 18.43 -9.99
N TYR A 97 1.12 17.92 -10.18
CA TYR A 97 0.61 17.35 -11.44
C TYR A 97 1.32 16.07 -11.95
N LYS A 98 2.25 15.48 -11.18
CA LYS A 98 2.97 14.26 -11.59
C LYS A 98 2.41 12.96 -10.98
N SER A 99 1.37 13.04 -10.15
CA SER A 99 0.73 11.87 -9.53
C SER A 99 0.14 10.89 -10.54
N LYS A 100 -0.56 11.38 -11.57
CA LYS A 100 -1.12 10.52 -12.64
C LYS A 100 -0.03 9.86 -13.51
N PRO A 101 0.98 10.60 -14.02
CA PRO A 101 2.14 9.98 -14.68
C PRO A 101 2.85 8.92 -13.84
N PHE A 102 2.96 9.14 -12.52
CA PHE A 102 3.52 8.13 -11.62
C PHE A 102 2.66 6.86 -11.57
N CYS A 103 1.33 7.01 -11.42
CA CYS A 103 0.40 5.88 -11.43
C CYS A 103 0.53 5.07 -12.73
N GLU A 104 0.59 5.72 -13.88
CA GLU A 104 0.74 5.07 -15.18
C GLU A 104 2.06 4.27 -15.27
N LYS A 105 3.19 4.89 -14.89
CA LYS A 105 4.52 4.24 -14.85
C LYS A 105 4.51 3.03 -13.91
N LEU A 106 3.90 3.17 -12.73
CA LEU A 106 3.85 2.13 -11.72
C LEU A 106 2.99 0.94 -12.15
N LEU A 107 1.78 1.19 -12.66
CA LEU A 107 0.89 0.12 -13.13
C LEU A 107 1.44 -0.58 -14.38
N SER A 108 2.16 0.14 -15.24
CA SER A 108 2.90 -0.46 -16.36
C SER A 108 3.93 -1.46 -15.86
N TRP A 109 4.69 -1.12 -14.82
CA TRP A 109 5.66 -2.02 -14.21
C TRP A 109 5.04 -3.21 -13.48
N VAL A 110 3.93 -2.99 -12.78
CA VAL A 110 3.19 -4.08 -12.14
C VAL A 110 2.83 -5.15 -13.18
N LYS A 111 2.33 -4.72 -14.34
CA LYS A 111 2.00 -5.60 -15.47
C LYS A 111 3.25 -6.27 -16.07
N SER A 112 4.28 -5.50 -16.39
CA SER A 112 5.48 -6.03 -17.05
C SER A 112 6.24 -7.03 -16.18
N SER A 113 6.18 -6.87 -14.86
CA SER A 113 6.88 -7.72 -13.89
C SER A 113 6.12 -9.01 -13.55
N GLY A 114 4.90 -9.21 -14.09
CA GLY A 114 4.14 -10.44 -13.89
C GLY A 114 3.69 -10.70 -12.45
N HIS A 115 3.49 -9.65 -11.64
CA HIS A 115 3.01 -9.81 -10.26
C HIS A 115 1.66 -10.53 -10.23
N ALA A 116 1.49 -11.48 -9.31
CA ALA A 116 0.24 -12.23 -9.17
C ALA A 116 -0.91 -11.34 -8.68
N ARG A 117 -0.61 -10.40 -7.78
CA ARG A 117 -1.58 -9.50 -7.15
C ARG A 117 -0.91 -8.31 -6.49
N VAL A 118 -1.67 -7.24 -6.31
CA VAL A 118 -1.24 -6.01 -5.63
C VAL A 118 -2.12 -5.76 -4.41
N ILE A 119 -1.48 -5.43 -3.29
CA ILE A 119 -2.13 -5.04 -2.04
C ILE A 119 -1.70 -3.61 -1.72
N VAL A 120 -2.66 -2.69 -1.78
CA VAL A 120 -2.44 -1.27 -1.51
C VAL A 120 -2.77 -0.95 -0.06
N LEU A 121 -1.84 -0.33 0.66
CA LEU A 121 -2.02 0.14 2.03
C LEU A 121 -2.25 1.65 2.01
N SER A 122 -3.41 2.10 2.48
CA SER A 122 -3.82 3.49 2.40
C SER A 122 -4.57 3.94 3.67
N SER A 123 -4.92 5.21 3.72
CA SER A 123 -5.73 5.81 4.78
C SER A 123 -6.66 6.89 4.22
N SER A 124 -7.61 7.32 5.04
CA SER A 124 -8.55 8.38 4.69
C SER A 124 -8.95 9.20 5.92
N HIS A 125 -9.36 10.45 5.74
CA HIS A 125 -9.72 11.32 6.87
C HIS A 125 -10.93 10.79 7.64
N SER A 126 -10.77 10.61 8.96
CA SER A 126 -11.81 10.15 9.88
C SER A 126 -12.97 11.15 10.04
N TYR A 127 -12.68 12.45 9.97
CA TYR A 127 -13.68 13.51 10.13
C TYR A 127 -14.63 13.67 8.94
N GLN A 128 -14.36 12.97 7.82
CA GLN A 128 -15.24 12.95 6.64
C GLN A 128 -16.00 11.62 6.50
N ARG A 129 -16.07 10.84 7.58
CA ARG A 129 -16.90 9.62 7.63
C ARG A 129 -18.38 9.98 7.62
N ASN A 130 -19.17 9.20 6.89
CA ASN A 130 -20.63 9.25 6.97
C ASN A 130 -21.15 8.43 8.18
N ASP A 131 -22.46 8.51 8.44
CA ASP A 131 -23.08 7.86 9.59
C ASP A 131 -22.86 6.34 9.61
N LEU A 132 -23.00 5.65 8.47
CA LEU A 132 -22.74 4.21 8.38
C LEU A 132 -21.29 3.87 8.73
N GLN A 133 -20.37 4.73 8.30
CA GLN A 133 -18.96 4.59 8.60
C GLN A 133 -18.70 4.81 10.07
N LEU A 134 -19.30 5.81 10.74
CA LEU A 134 -19.09 6.10 12.15
C LEU A 134 -19.48 4.94 13.09
N HIS A 135 -20.55 4.22 12.77
CA HIS A 135 -21.08 3.13 13.60
C HIS A 135 -20.39 1.77 13.37
N SER A 136 -19.35 1.72 12.53
CA SER A 136 -18.68 0.48 12.15
C SER A 136 -17.16 0.55 12.35
N THR A 137 -16.49 -0.58 12.12
CA THR A 137 -15.02 -0.68 12.10
C THR A 137 -14.41 0.42 11.23
N PRO A 138 -13.27 1.04 11.60
CA PRO A 138 -12.64 2.08 10.78
C PRO A 138 -11.89 1.52 9.56
N PHE A 139 -11.87 0.20 9.38
CA PHE A 139 -11.17 -0.47 8.29
C PHE A 139 -12.11 -0.69 7.09
N ARG A 140 -11.62 -0.35 5.89
CA ARG A 140 -12.33 -0.53 4.62
C ARG A 140 -11.46 -1.21 3.59
N TYR A 141 -12.09 -1.93 2.67
CA TYR A 141 -11.41 -2.47 1.51
C TYR A 141 -12.09 -2.09 0.20
N LEU A 142 -11.31 -2.11 -0.88
CA LEU A 142 -11.81 -2.08 -2.27
C LEU A 142 -11.20 -3.24 -3.04
N LEU A 143 -11.96 -3.86 -3.94
CA LEU A 143 -11.50 -4.97 -4.77
C LEU A 143 -11.71 -4.63 -6.24
N THR A 144 -10.66 -4.78 -7.04
CA THR A 144 -10.88 -4.77 -8.48
C THR A 144 -11.72 -5.98 -8.89
N PRO A 145 -12.53 -5.89 -9.96
CA PRO A 145 -13.32 -7.02 -10.45
C PRO A 145 -12.47 -8.28 -10.71
N SER A 146 -11.23 -8.09 -11.19
CA SER A 146 -10.26 -9.18 -11.38
C SER A 146 -9.86 -9.88 -10.07
N MET A 147 -9.78 -9.15 -8.96
CA MET A 147 -9.45 -9.70 -7.64
C MET A 147 -10.66 -10.38 -6.99
N GLN A 148 -11.88 -9.84 -7.18
CA GLN A 148 -13.08 -10.31 -6.46
C GLN A 148 -13.30 -11.83 -6.60
N ARG A 149 -13.07 -12.38 -7.80
CA ARG A 149 -13.20 -13.82 -8.09
C ARG A 149 -12.29 -14.70 -7.24
N SER A 150 -11.11 -14.22 -6.83
CA SER A 150 -10.09 -15.06 -6.17
C SER A 150 -10.09 -14.95 -4.64
N VAL A 151 -10.77 -13.94 -4.06
CA VAL A 151 -10.58 -13.60 -2.64
C VAL A 151 -11.88 -13.43 -1.84
N GLN A 152 -13.05 -13.55 -2.48
CA GLN A 152 -14.36 -13.31 -1.84
C GLN A 152 -14.54 -14.05 -0.49
N ASN A 153 -14.10 -15.31 -0.39
CA ASN A 153 -14.24 -16.10 0.84
C ASN A 153 -13.22 -15.72 1.93
N LYS A 154 -12.01 -15.30 1.55
CA LYS A 154 -10.97 -14.90 2.51
C LYS A 154 -11.28 -13.55 3.16
N ILE A 155 -11.91 -12.65 2.43
CA ILE A 155 -12.24 -11.29 2.89
C ILE A 155 -13.26 -11.29 4.03
N LYS A 156 -14.25 -12.19 3.95
CA LYS A 156 -15.26 -12.32 5.01
C LYS A 156 -14.66 -12.63 6.38
N SER A 157 -13.49 -13.28 6.42
CA SER A 157 -12.81 -13.62 7.69
C SER A 157 -12.14 -12.43 8.39
N LEU A 158 -11.94 -11.31 7.68
CA LEU A 158 -11.15 -10.18 8.20
C LEU A 158 -11.94 -9.25 9.12
N ASN A 159 -13.27 -9.36 9.13
CA ASN A 159 -14.17 -8.39 9.77
C ASN A 159 -13.91 -6.94 9.27
N TRP A 160 -13.72 -6.79 7.95
CA TRP A 160 -13.62 -5.49 7.27
C TRP A 160 -14.87 -5.28 6.43
N GLN A 161 -15.21 -4.02 6.19
CA GLN A 161 -16.32 -3.65 5.33
C GLN A 161 -15.81 -3.16 3.98
N GLU A 162 -16.57 -3.42 2.93
CA GLU A 162 -16.28 -2.82 1.62
C GLU A 162 -16.51 -1.31 1.69
N MET A 163 -15.68 -0.54 1.01
CA MET A 163 -15.82 0.90 0.96
C MET A 163 -17.15 1.28 0.29
N GLU A 164 -17.95 2.04 1.01
CA GLU A 164 -19.28 2.44 0.58
C GLU A 164 -19.18 3.45 -0.58
N LYS A 165 -20.08 3.31 -1.55
CA LYS A 165 -20.27 4.34 -2.58
C LYS A 165 -21.16 5.43 -2.02
N SER A 166 -20.84 6.67 -2.33
CA SER A 166 -21.65 7.84 -1.98
C SER A 166 -21.97 8.62 -3.25
N ARG A 167 -23.07 9.36 -3.26
CA ARG A 167 -23.36 10.32 -4.34
C ARG A 167 -22.16 11.24 -4.57
N CYS A 168 -21.82 11.54 -5.82
CA CYS A 168 -20.68 12.41 -6.15
C CYS A 168 -20.96 13.88 -5.85
N ILE A 169 -22.23 14.29 -5.88
CA ILE A 169 -22.65 15.63 -5.46
C ILE A 169 -23.72 15.42 -4.38
N PRO A 170 -23.48 15.89 -3.14
CA PRO A 170 -24.52 15.87 -2.11
C PRO A 170 -25.77 16.60 -2.62
N GLU A 171 -26.96 16.13 -2.24
CA GLU A 171 -28.25 16.81 -2.51
C GLU A 171 -28.75 16.80 -3.97
N ILE A 172 -27.99 16.24 -4.92
CA ILE A 172 -28.50 15.99 -6.29
C ILE A 172 -28.91 14.52 -6.41
N ASP A 173 -30.21 14.28 -6.58
CA ASP A 173 -30.79 12.92 -6.63
C ASP A 173 -30.29 12.09 -7.81
N ASP A 174 -30.07 12.72 -8.96
CA ASP A 174 -29.56 12.07 -10.18
C ASP A 174 -28.02 11.96 -10.23
N SER A 175 -27.32 12.30 -9.15
CA SER A 175 -25.85 12.22 -9.14
C SER A 175 -25.36 10.78 -9.07
N GLU A 176 -24.36 10.47 -9.89
CA GLU A 176 -23.74 9.15 -9.88
C GLU A 176 -23.13 8.81 -8.51
N PHE A 177 -23.12 7.52 -8.18
CA PHE A 177 -22.46 7.01 -7.00
C PHE A 177 -20.97 6.77 -7.28
N CYS A 178 -20.10 7.44 -6.53
CA CYS A 178 -18.65 7.23 -6.59
C CYS A 178 -18.06 6.90 -5.23
N ILE A 179 -16.90 6.24 -5.29
CA ILE A 179 -16.05 6.01 -4.12
C ILE A 179 -15.30 7.32 -3.85
N ARG A 180 -15.38 7.82 -2.62
CA ARG A 180 -14.60 8.97 -2.16
C ARG A 180 -13.60 8.52 -1.11
N ILE A 181 -12.34 8.89 -1.26
CA ILE A 181 -11.27 8.58 -0.30
C ILE A 181 -10.57 9.91 0.06
N PRO A 182 -11.21 10.76 0.87
CA PRO A 182 -10.60 12.03 1.27
C PRO A 182 -9.26 11.80 1.98
N GLY A 183 -8.25 12.60 1.62
CA GLY A 183 -6.89 12.41 2.15
C GLY A 183 -6.18 11.13 1.66
N GLY A 184 -6.80 10.35 0.77
CA GLY A 184 -6.26 9.08 0.26
C GLY A 184 -5.20 9.21 -0.82
N GLY A 185 -4.72 10.42 -1.12
CA GLY A 185 -3.72 10.66 -2.17
C GLY A 185 -4.14 10.07 -3.52
N ILE A 186 -3.27 9.24 -4.10
CA ILE A 186 -3.51 8.59 -5.41
C ILE A 186 -4.37 7.32 -5.36
N THR A 187 -4.90 6.95 -4.18
CA THR A 187 -5.57 5.65 -3.99
C THR A 187 -6.74 5.44 -4.94
N LYS A 188 -7.62 6.44 -5.09
CA LYS A 188 -8.77 6.34 -6.00
C LYS A 188 -8.32 6.17 -7.45
N THR A 189 -7.38 7.00 -7.90
CA THR A 189 -6.82 6.91 -9.26
C THR A 189 -6.18 5.54 -9.51
N LEU A 190 -5.37 5.04 -8.57
CA LEU A 190 -4.76 3.71 -8.68
C LEU A 190 -5.81 2.60 -8.79
N TYR A 191 -6.87 2.67 -7.98
CA TYR A 191 -7.96 1.69 -8.00
C TYR A 191 -8.73 1.73 -9.33
N ASP A 192 -9.14 2.91 -9.78
CA ASP A 192 -9.92 3.09 -11.02
C ASP A 192 -9.10 2.61 -12.24
N GLU A 193 -7.84 3.06 -12.35
CA GLU A 193 -6.93 2.64 -13.42
C GLU A 193 -6.65 1.14 -13.38
N SER A 194 -6.56 0.54 -12.18
CA SER A 194 -6.38 -0.90 -12.02
C SER A 194 -7.61 -1.71 -12.42
N CYS A 195 -8.82 -1.18 -12.20
CA CYS A 195 -10.05 -1.75 -12.72
C CYS A 195 -10.04 -1.75 -14.25
N SER A 196 -9.76 -0.61 -14.88
CA SER A 196 -9.69 -0.49 -16.35
C SER A 196 -8.61 -1.35 -16.99
N LYS A 197 -7.50 -1.56 -16.27
CA LYS A 197 -6.36 -2.36 -16.72
C LYS A 197 -6.43 -3.83 -16.30
N GLU A 198 -7.52 -4.27 -15.67
CA GLU A 198 -7.75 -5.63 -15.18
C GLU A 198 -6.69 -6.16 -14.20
N ILE A 199 -6.01 -5.28 -13.48
CA ILE A 199 -4.99 -5.66 -12.50
C ILE A 199 -5.68 -6.24 -11.26
N GLN A 200 -5.23 -7.40 -10.80
CA GLN A 200 -5.68 -7.97 -9.52
C GLN A 200 -5.15 -7.10 -8.37
N MET A 201 -6.01 -6.24 -7.83
CA MET A 201 -5.66 -5.29 -6.78
C MET A 201 -6.73 -5.30 -5.68
N VAL A 202 -6.24 -5.24 -4.43
CA VAL A 202 -7.05 -4.92 -3.25
C VAL A 202 -6.47 -3.66 -2.60
N VAL A 203 -7.33 -2.72 -2.26
CA VAL A 203 -6.97 -1.60 -1.40
C VAL A 203 -7.42 -1.92 0.00
N LEU A 204 -6.53 -1.78 0.97
CA LEU A 204 -6.79 -1.87 2.39
C LEU A 204 -6.58 -0.48 2.99
N LEU A 205 -7.63 0.13 3.52
CA LEU A 205 -7.57 1.47 4.08
C LEU A 205 -8.13 1.55 5.51
N LYS A 206 -7.61 2.50 6.28
CA LYS A 206 -8.12 2.85 7.61
C LYS A 206 -8.51 4.33 7.64
N PHE A 207 -9.65 4.63 8.24
CA PHE A 207 -9.99 6.01 8.59
C PHE A 207 -9.15 6.46 9.78
N VAL A 208 -8.44 7.58 9.62
CA VAL A 208 -7.49 8.09 10.62
C VAL A 208 -7.63 9.59 10.82
N SER A 209 -7.21 10.04 12.00
CA SER A 209 -7.08 11.45 12.36
C SER A 209 -5.62 11.88 12.19
N GLU A 210 -5.39 13.19 12.06
CA GLU A 210 -4.03 13.74 12.14
C GLU A 210 -3.42 13.47 13.53
N GLY A 211 -2.11 13.26 13.59
CA GLY A 211 -1.38 12.99 14.83
C GLY A 211 -0.56 11.70 14.79
N ASP A 212 -0.45 11.02 15.93
CA ASP A 212 0.27 9.74 16.03
C ASP A 212 -0.53 8.62 15.37
N ASN A 213 0.01 8.13 14.26
CA ASN A 213 -0.57 7.10 13.41
C ASN A 213 0.19 5.76 13.49
N ILE A 214 1.10 5.60 14.46
CA ILE A 214 1.80 4.33 14.70
C ILE A 214 0.81 3.18 15.01
N PRO A 215 -0.21 3.36 15.88
CA PRO A 215 -1.22 2.32 16.13
C PRO A 215 -2.03 1.96 14.88
N ASP A 216 -2.30 2.95 14.03
CA ASP A 216 -2.99 2.78 12.75
C ASP A 216 -2.18 1.91 11.78
N ALA A 217 -0.88 2.17 11.67
CA ALA A 217 0.05 1.40 10.84
C ALA A 217 0.16 -0.06 11.29
N LEU A 218 0.21 -0.30 12.61
CA LEU A 218 0.19 -1.64 13.19
C LEU A 218 -1.08 -2.40 12.80
N GLY A 219 -2.23 -1.73 12.81
CA GLY A 219 -3.51 -2.30 12.39
C GLY A 219 -3.53 -2.80 10.94
N LEU A 220 -2.91 -2.07 10.01
CA LEU A 220 -2.80 -2.49 8.60
C LEU A 220 -1.84 -3.68 8.44
N LYS A 221 -0.69 -3.69 9.13
CA LYS A 221 0.30 -4.79 9.06
C LYS A 221 -0.29 -6.13 9.52
N ILE A 222 -0.95 -6.15 10.67
CA ILE A 222 -1.48 -7.39 11.28
C ILE A 222 -2.45 -8.08 10.32
N LYS A 223 -3.24 -7.28 9.59
CA LYS A 223 -4.33 -7.78 8.74
C LYS A 223 -3.91 -8.11 7.30
N HIS A 224 -2.77 -7.62 6.81
CA HIS A 224 -2.19 -8.08 5.54
C HIS A 224 -1.94 -9.60 5.51
N HIS A 225 -1.59 -10.20 6.65
CA HIS A 225 -1.22 -11.61 6.77
C HIS A 225 -2.31 -12.59 6.28
N VAL A 226 -3.58 -12.18 6.23
CA VAL A 226 -4.70 -13.02 5.75
C VAL A 226 -4.66 -13.26 4.24
N TYR A 227 -3.98 -12.41 3.47
CA TYR A 227 -3.82 -12.57 2.02
C TYR A 227 -2.51 -13.22 1.60
N SER A 228 -1.58 -13.41 2.56
CA SER A 228 -0.37 -14.20 2.37
C SER A 228 -0.69 -15.68 2.58
N PRO A 229 -0.22 -16.60 1.72
CA PRO A 229 -0.49 -18.03 1.87
C PRO A 229 0.20 -18.69 3.08
N HIS A 230 0.89 -17.93 3.94
CA HIS A 230 1.70 -18.46 5.04
C HIS A 230 1.15 -18.06 6.42
N PRO A 231 1.12 -19.00 7.40
CA PRO A 231 0.59 -18.74 8.74
C PRO A 231 1.45 -17.73 9.53
N PRO A 232 0.85 -17.03 10.50
CA PRO A 232 1.58 -16.08 11.35
C PRO A 232 2.60 -16.81 12.24
N LYS A 233 3.83 -16.29 12.31
CA LYS A 233 4.69 -16.55 13.47
C LYS A 233 4.13 -15.73 14.63
N LYS A 234 3.81 -16.38 15.76
CA LYS A 234 3.47 -15.70 17.01
C LYS A 234 4.61 -14.75 17.37
N ILE A 235 4.34 -13.45 17.40
CA ILE A 235 5.26 -12.48 17.98
C ILE A 235 4.85 -12.35 19.44
N LEU A 236 5.69 -12.86 20.35
CA LEU A 236 5.57 -12.55 21.77
C LEU A 236 5.79 -11.05 21.94
N ILE A 237 4.75 -10.33 22.33
CA ILE A 237 4.91 -9.02 22.95
C ILE A 237 5.28 -9.33 24.39
N SER A 238 6.55 -9.25 24.74
CA SER A 238 6.99 -9.17 26.13
C SER A 238 6.44 -7.87 26.70
N SER A 239 5.47 -7.98 27.61
CA SER A 239 5.04 -6.88 28.46
C SER A 239 6.24 -6.33 29.22
N VAL A 240 6.65 -5.10 28.91
CA VAL A 240 7.52 -4.33 29.80
C VAL A 240 6.58 -3.70 30.83
N SER A 241 6.67 -4.25 32.03
CA SER A 241 6.17 -3.73 33.31
C SER A 241 6.72 -2.34 33.64
#